data_AF-A0A060Z8E9-F1
#
_entry.id   AF-A0A060Z8E9-F1
#
_cell.length_a   1.000
_cell.length_b   1.000
_cell.length_c   1.000
_cell.angle_alpha   90.00
_cell.angle_beta   90.00
_cell.angle_gamma   90.00
#
_symmetry.space_group_name_H-M   'P 1'
#
loop_
_entity.id
_entity.type
_entity.pdbx_description
1 polymer ?
#
loop_
_entity_poly.entity_id
_entity_poly.type
_entity_poly.pdbx_seq_one_letter_code
_entity_poly.pdbx_strand_id
1 'polypeptide(L)'
;MLNVPSQSFPAASSQQRVAPAGQSGRNKVALKPGHSLMDWIRVAKSGRDLTGLRGRLIDVTEEELQKHNTRDDCWTCIRGYTS
;
A
#
# COMPACT_ATOMS: atom_id res chain seq x y z
N MET A 1 50.64 -14.49 -17.53
CA MET A 1 49.36 -14.63 -16.81
C MET A 1 48.87 -13.21 -16.49
N LEU A 2 47.75 -12.77 -17.08
CA LEU A 2 47.26 -11.40 -16.90
C LEU A 2 46.40 -11.35 -15.62
N ASN A 3 46.86 -10.61 -14.61
CA ASN A 3 46.14 -10.45 -13.34
C ASN A 3 44.96 -9.49 -13.55
N VAL A 4 43.75 -10.02 -13.72
CA VAL A 4 42.53 -9.21 -13.83
C VAL A 4 42.05 -8.87 -12.41
N PRO A 5 42.09 -7.59 -11.99
CA PRO A 5 41.55 -7.22 -10.69
C PRO A 5 40.05 -7.48 -10.67
N SER A 6 39.56 -8.18 -9.64
CA SER A 6 38.13 -8.41 -9.42
C SER A 6 37.42 -7.05 -9.26
N GLN A 7 36.71 -6.64 -10.31
CA GLN A 7 35.99 -5.38 -10.32
C GLN A 7 34.88 -5.42 -9.26
N SER A 8 35.06 -4.71 -8.15
CA SER A 8 34.06 -4.63 -7.09
C SER A 8 32.85 -3.84 -7.60
N PHE A 9 31.67 -4.48 -7.66
CA PHE A 9 30.41 -3.82 -7.96
C PHE A 9 29.56 -3.60 -6.71
N PRO A 10 28.99 -2.39 -6.49
CA PRO A 10 29.23 -1.16 -7.25
C PRO A 10 30.65 -0.62 -7.02
N ALA A 11 31.24 0.10 -7.98
CA ALA A 11 32.60 0.65 -7.87
C ALA A 11 32.79 1.53 -6.62
N ALA A 12 34.02 1.58 -6.07
CA ALA A 12 34.34 2.26 -4.80
C ALA A 12 33.95 3.76 -4.77
N SER A 13 33.84 4.40 -5.93
CA SER A 13 33.43 5.80 -6.10
C SER A 13 32.12 5.97 -6.89
N SER A 14 31.35 4.89 -7.05
CA SER A 14 30.08 4.95 -7.78
C SER A 14 29.08 5.81 -6.99
N GLN A 15 28.34 6.67 -7.71
CA GLN A 15 27.18 7.40 -7.16
C GLN A 15 26.15 6.45 -6.53
N GLN A 16 26.14 5.17 -6.91
CA GLN A 16 25.31 4.13 -6.28
C GLN A 16 25.70 3.81 -4.82
N ARG A 17 26.95 4.12 -4.41
CA ARG A 17 27.40 4.07 -3.00
C ARG A 17 27.20 5.40 -2.26
N VAL A 18 26.84 6.48 -2.94
CA VAL A 18 26.58 7.78 -2.32
C VAL A 18 25.17 7.75 -1.69
N ALA A 19 25.02 6.91 -0.68
CA ALA A 19 24.12 7.19 0.41
C ALA A 19 24.94 8.00 1.42
N PRO A 20 24.57 9.25 1.76
CA PRO A 20 25.24 9.93 2.86
C PRO A 20 25.16 9.03 4.10
N ALA A 21 26.31 8.76 4.72
CA ALA A 21 26.39 8.10 6.02
C ALA A 21 25.66 8.99 7.02
N GLY A 22 24.38 8.70 7.26
CA GLY A 22 23.44 9.66 7.83
C GLY A 22 22.09 9.74 7.10
N GLN A 23 21.73 8.78 6.25
CA GLN A 23 20.34 8.57 5.80
C GLN A 23 19.40 8.29 6.99
N SER A 24 19.12 9.32 7.78
CA SER A 24 17.87 9.43 8.49
C SER A 24 16.82 9.86 7.47
N GLY A 25 15.70 9.14 7.40
CA GLY A 25 14.52 9.67 6.71
C GLY A 25 13.65 8.66 5.95
N ARG A 26 13.98 7.36 5.91
CA ARG A 26 12.92 6.37 5.67
C ARG A 26 12.42 5.87 7.02
N ASN A 27 11.33 6.45 7.49
CA ASN A 27 10.52 5.87 8.56
C ASN A 27 9.92 4.57 8.03
N LYS A 28 10.72 3.49 8.03
CA LYS A 28 10.28 2.14 7.76
C LYS A 28 9.48 1.68 8.96
N VAL A 29 8.22 2.07 9.00
CA VAL A 29 7.28 1.49 9.95
C VAL A 29 7.10 0.04 9.55
N ALA A 30 7.51 -0.88 10.43
CA ALA A 30 7.25 -2.30 10.22
C ALA A 30 5.73 -2.51 10.17
N LEU A 31 5.26 -3.03 9.04
CA LEU A 31 3.85 -3.38 8.90
C LEU A 31 3.55 -4.58 9.81
N LYS A 32 2.38 -4.57 10.45
CA LYS A 32 1.88 -5.77 11.12
C LYS A 32 1.75 -6.90 10.08
N PRO A 33 1.99 -8.16 10.45
CA PRO A 33 1.73 -9.30 9.58
C PRO A 33 0.32 -9.20 8.94
N GLY A 34 0.18 -9.58 7.67
CA GLY A 34 -1.09 -9.49 6.94
C GLY A 34 -1.40 -8.15 6.25
N HIS A 35 -0.50 -7.17 6.35
CA HIS A 35 -0.69 -5.84 5.75
C HIS A 35 0.35 -5.50 4.67
N SER A 36 1.10 -6.51 4.19
CA SER A 36 2.07 -6.33 3.11
C SER A 36 1.37 -6.15 1.75
N LEU A 37 2.07 -5.59 0.76
CA LEU A 37 1.58 -5.50 -0.61
C LEU A 37 1.10 -6.87 -1.15
N MET A 38 1.81 -7.95 -0.81
CA MET A 38 1.44 -9.30 -1.23
C MET A 38 0.15 -9.78 -0.56
N ASP A 39 -0.11 -9.35 0.68
CA ASP A 39 -1.39 -9.60 1.35
C ASP A 39 -2.53 -8.87 0.64
N TRP A 40 -2.31 -7.60 0.27
CA TRP A 40 -3.29 -6.83 -0.51
C TRP A 40 -3.58 -7.46 -1.89
N ILE A 41 -2.56 -7.94 -2.59
CA ILE A 41 -2.75 -8.67 -3.86
C ILE A 41 -3.57 -9.95 -3.63
N ARG A 42 -3.30 -10.70 -2.55
CA ARG A 42 -4.08 -11.89 -2.21
C ARG A 42 -5.53 -11.55 -1.87
N VAL A 43 -5.76 -10.48 -1.11
CA VAL A 43 -7.11 -10.01 -0.77
C VAL A 43 -7.87 -9.59 -2.03
N ALA A 44 -7.26 -8.81 -2.92
CA ALA A 44 -7.88 -8.39 -4.18
C ALA A 44 -8.23 -9.58 -5.09
N LYS A 45 -7.36 -10.59 -5.17
CA LYS A 45 -7.60 -11.81 -5.96
C LYS A 45 -8.62 -12.77 -5.33
N SER A 46 -8.87 -12.65 -4.02
CA SER A 46 -9.77 -13.58 -3.33
C SER A 46 -11.24 -13.45 -3.75
N GLY A 47 -11.62 -12.36 -4.43
CA GLY A 47 -13.02 -12.07 -4.75
C GLY A 47 -13.87 -11.82 -3.50
N ARG A 48 -13.25 -11.67 -2.32
CA ARG A 48 -13.92 -11.31 -1.08
C ARG A 48 -14.54 -9.94 -1.25
N ASP A 49 -15.86 -9.89 -1.07
CA ASP A 49 -16.58 -8.64 -1.03
C ASP A 49 -16.14 -7.84 0.21
N LEU A 50 -15.52 -6.69 -0.04
CA LEU A 50 -15.09 -5.74 0.99
C LEU A 50 -16.14 -4.65 1.24
N THR A 51 -17.14 -4.52 0.37
CA THR A 51 -18.21 -3.53 0.49
C THR A 51 -19.27 -3.96 1.50
N GLY A 52 -19.33 -5.25 1.85
CA GLY A 52 -20.37 -5.81 2.73
C GLY A 52 -21.76 -5.88 2.09
N LEU A 53 -21.91 -5.42 0.85
CA LEU A 53 -23.18 -5.32 0.13
C LEU A 53 -23.62 -6.65 -0.51
N ARG A 54 -22.81 -7.71 -0.40
CA ARG A 54 -23.05 -9.05 -0.96
C ARG A 54 -23.39 -9.00 -2.45
N GLY A 55 -22.74 -8.11 -3.18
CA GLY A 55 -22.98 -7.90 -4.61
C GLY A 55 -24.28 -7.17 -4.96
N ARG A 56 -24.97 -6.56 -3.99
CA ARG A 56 -26.10 -5.67 -4.26
C ARG A 56 -25.61 -4.24 -4.48
N LEU A 57 -26.05 -3.62 -5.56
CA LEU A 57 -25.99 -2.17 -5.68
C LEU A 57 -27.14 -1.60 -4.86
N ILE A 58 -26.84 -0.76 -3.87
CA ILE A 58 -27.86 -0.02 -3.13
C ILE A 58 -27.79 1.42 -3.60
N ASP A 59 -28.94 1.97 -4.01
CA ASP A 59 -29.06 3.41 -4.23
C ASP A 59 -29.10 4.08 -2.86
N VAL A 60 -27.98 4.68 -2.48
CA VAL A 60 -27.83 5.41 -1.23
C VAL A 60 -28.07 6.89 -1.53
N THR A 61 -29.09 7.47 -0.89
CA THR A 61 -29.33 8.92 -0.98
C THR A 61 -28.35 9.68 -0.08
N GLU A 62 -28.21 10.98 -0.32
CA GLU A 62 -27.30 11.83 0.47
C GLU A 62 -27.71 11.88 1.96
N GLU A 63 -29.01 11.82 2.26
CA GLU A 63 -29.51 11.82 3.64
C GLU A 63 -29.17 10.51 4.36
N GLU A 64 -29.14 9.38 3.65
CA GLU A 64 -28.76 8.11 4.23
C GLU A 64 -27.24 8.03 4.44
N LEU A 65 -26.46 8.51 3.48
CA LEU A 65 -25.00 8.59 3.60
C LEU A 65 -24.58 9.42 4.83
N GLN A 66 -25.28 10.51 5.11
CA GLN A 66 -24.98 11.40 6.24
C GLN A 66 -25.19 10.75 7.61
N LYS A 67 -26.07 9.73 7.72
CA LYS A 67 -26.31 9.01 8.98
C LYS A 67 -25.12 8.11 9.36
N HIS A 68 -24.37 7.64 8.37
CA HIS A 68 -23.22 6.76 8.56
C HIS A 68 -21.91 7.55 8.64
N ASN A 69 -21.73 8.31 9.74
CA ASN A 69 -20.56 9.15 10.01
C ASN A 69 -19.93 8.86 11.38
N THR A 70 -20.03 7.61 11.86
CA THR A 70 -19.42 7.21 13.13
C THR A 70 -18.11 6.48 12.87
N ARG A 71 -17.20 6.45 13.86
CA ARG A 71 -15.89 5.80 13.69
C ARG A 71 -15.99 4.32 13.33
N ASP A 72 -17.04 3.66 13.82
CA ASP A 72 -17.28 2.24 13.63
C ASP A 72 -18.24 1.94 12.46
N ASP A 73 -18.87 2.96 11.89
CA ASP A 73 -19.78 2.89 10.74
C ASP A 73 -19.74 4.22 9.96
N CYS A 74 -18.80 4.29 9.02
CA CYS A 74 -18.52 5.44 8.18
C CYS A 74 -18.57 5.03 6.71
N TRP A 75 -19.48 5.64 5.96
CA TRP A 75 -19.63 5.39 4.52
C TRP A 75 -18.99 6.51 3.73
N THR A 76 -18.34 6.17 2.62
CA THR A 76 -17.71 7.18 1.76
C THR A 76 -18.21 7.04 0.33
N CYS A 77 -18.59 8.18 -0.28
CA CYS A 77 -18.91 8.25 -1.71
C CYS A 77 -17.67 8.67 -2.51
N ILE A 78 -17.23 7.83 -3.45
CA ILE A 78 -16.12 8.08 -4.36
C ILE A 78 -16.64 8.01 -5.80
N ARG A 79 -16.62 9.13 -6.51
CA ARG A 79 -17.05 9.24 -7.92
C ARG A 79 -18.48 8.75 -8.18
N GLY A 80 -19.39 8.94 -7.21
CA GLY A 80 -20.79 8.50 -7.30
C GLY A 80 -21.04 7.07 -6.84
N TYR A 81 -20.02 6.35 -6.37
CA TYR A 81 -20.14 5.03 -5.76
C TYR A 81 -19.93 5.12 -4.26
N THR A 82 -20.86 4.58 -3.47
CA THR A 82 -20.74 4.46 -2.02
C THR A 82 -20.11 3.12 -1.66
N SER A 83 -19.17 3.14 -0.71
CA SER A 83 -18.46 1.97 -0.17
C SER A 83 -18.36 2.02 1.34
#